data_AF-A0A848XDX9-F1
#
_entry.id   AF-A0A848XDX9-F1
#
_cell.length_a   1.000
_cell.length_b   1.000
_cell.length_c   1.000
_cell.angle_alpha   90.00
_cell.angle_beta   90.00
_cell.angle_gamma   90.00
#
_symmetry.space_group_name_H-M   'P 1'
#
loop_
_entity.id
_entity.type
_entity.pdbx_description
1 polymer ?
#
loop_
_entity_poly.entity_id
_entity_poly.type
_entity_poly.pdbx_seq_one_letter_code
_entity_poly.pdbx_strand_id
1 'polypeptide(L)'
;MTGRRAILASGALLSLAAAALGLKAGLSRQQMTETDAIGRAAAVYVAETGGALTDCIAVPGGREPVWLMVSCGTGQDLRRYAITRNGALIDPGQLPPET
;
A
#
# COMPACT_ATOMS: atom_id res chain seq x y z
N MET A 1 27.29 -36.65 26.17
CA MET A 1 25.92 -36.14 25.87
C MET A 1 25.84 -34.62 25.71
N THR A 2 26.86 -33.85 26.11
CA THR A 2 26.89 -32.38 26.10
C THR A 2 27.05 -31.77 24.69
N GLY A 3 27.86 -32.37 23.81
CA GLY A 3 28.12 -31.83 22.46
C GLY A 3 26.91 -31.85 21.52
N ARG A 4 26.10 -32.91 21.53
CA ARG A 4 24.91 -33.01 20.67
C ARG A 4 23.83 -32.00 21.06
N ARG A 5 23.70 -31.71 22.36
CA ARG A 5 22.78 -30.69 22.87
C ARG A 5 23.22 -29.27 22.48
N ALA A 6 24.52 -28.99 22.55
CA ALA A 6 25.07 -27.71 22.12
C ALA A 6 24.84 -27.44 20.63
N ILE A 7 25.10 -28.44 19.77
CA ILE A 7 24.88 -28.31 18.31
C ILE A 7 23.40 -28.07 17.99
N LEU A 8 22.49 -28.81 18.62
CA LEU A 8 21.05 -28.61 18.42
C LEU A 8 20.58 -27.23 18.91
N ALA A 9 21.10 -26.77 20.06
CA ALA A 9 20.77 -25.46 20.59
C ALA A 9 21.26 -24.32 19.68
N SER A 10 22.49 -24.42 19.17
CA SER A 10 23.04 -23.44 18.21
C SER A 10 22.24 -23.42 16.91
N GLY A 11 21.91 -24.59 16.35
CA GLY A 11 21.08 -24.70 15.15
C GLY A 11 19.71 -24.08 15.33
N ALA A 12 19.04 -24.38 16.46
CA ALA A 12 17.74 -23.80 16.78
C ALA A 12 17.81 -22.26 16.90
N LEU A 13 18.85 -21.74 17.56
CA LEU A 13 19.04 -20.29 17.70
C LEU A 13 19.21 -19.61 16.33
N LEU A 14 20.02 -20.20 15.45
CA LEU A 14 20.25 -19.70 14.09
C LEU A 14 18.96 -19.70 13.28
N SER A 15 18.18 -20.79 13.33
CA SER A 15 16.90 -20.89 12.64
C SER A 15 15.89 -19.85 13.15
N LEU A 16 15.79 -19.65 14.46
CA LEU A 16 14.94 -18.63 15.08
C LEU A 16 15.35 -17.22 14.66
N ALA A 17 16.65 -16.92 14.64
CA ALA A 17 17.15 -15.63 14.21
C ALA A 17 16.84 -15.36 12.72
N ALA A 18 17.05 -16.35 11.86
CA ALA A 18 16.72 -16.25 10.43
C ALA A 18 15.20 -16.05 10.21
N ALA A 19 14.36 -16.80 10.94
CA ALA A 19 12.91 -16.65 10.87
C ALA A 19 12.45 -15.25 11.33
N ALA A 20 13.01 -14.74 12.43
CA ALA A 20 12.70 -13.40 12.93
C ALA A 20 13.11 -12.31 11.93
N LEU A 21 14.30 -12.41 11.33
CA LEU A 21 14.76 -11.47 10.31
C LEU A 21 13.89 -11.53 9.05
N GLY A 22 13.55 -12.75 8.59
CA GLY A 22 12.65 -12.96 7.45
C GLY A 22 11.25 -12.39 7.71
N LEU A 23 10.69 -12.61 8.90
CA LEU A 23 9.40 -12.04 9.30
C LEU A 23 9.45 -10.52 9.35
N LYS A 24 10.48 -9.93 9.97
CA LYS A 24 10.64 -8.47 10.00
C LYS A 24 10.77 -7.89 8.59
N ALA A 25 11.58 -8.50 7.74
CA ALA A 25 11.74 -8.07 6.35
C ALA A 25 10.43 -8.20 5.55
N GLY A 26 9.67 -9.27 5.77
CA GLY A 26 8.35 -9.49 5.17
C GLY A 26 7.33 -8.45 5.63
N LEU A 27 7.30 -8.12 6.93
CA LEU A 27 6.43 -7.09 7.48
C LEU A 27 6.79 -5.68 6.99
N SER A 28 8.08 -5.35 6.91
CA SER A 28 8.53 -4.07 6.32
C SER A 28 8.28 -3.98 4.81
N ARG A 29 8.14 -5.14 4.14
CA ARG A 29 7.78 -5.24 2.73
C ARG A 29 6.30 -5.53 2.50
N GLN A 30 5.46 -5.55 3.55
CA GLN A 30 4.01 -5.48 3.37
C GLN A 30 3.73 -4.10 2.76
N GLN A 31 3.78 -4.08 1.43
CA GLN A 31 3.38 -2.95 0.63
C GLN A 31 1.95 -2.59 1.03
N MET A 32 1.65 -1.30 1.03
CA MET A 32 0.30 -0.80 1.22
C MET A 32 -0.68 -1.60 0.36
N THR A 33 -1.75 -2.09 0.98
CA THR A 33 -2.75 -2.89 0.27
C THR A 33 -3.61 -2.00 -0.64
N GLU A 34 -4.31 -2.61 -1.60
CA GLU A 34 -5.25 -1.88 -2.45
C GLU A 34 -6.34 -1.20 -1.60
N THR A 35 -6.86 -1.91 -0.59
CA THR A 35 -7.84 -1.36 0.35
C THR A 35 -7.30 -0.16 1.12
N ASP A 36 -6.05 -0.20 1.58
CA ASP A 36 -5.42 0.94 2.27
C ASP A 36 -5.25 2.15 1.34
N ALA A 37 -4.85 1.90 0.09
CA ALA A 37 -4.70 2.94 -0.91
C ALA A 37 -6.03 3.64 -1.22
N ILE A 38 -7.07 2.86 -1.51
CA ILE A 38 -8.43 3.38 -1.78
C ILE A 38 -8.95 4.12 -0.56
N GLY A 39 -8.82 3.54 0.63
CA GLY A 39 -9.24 4.16 1.89
C GLY A 39 -8.54 5.51 2.13
N ARG A 40 -7.25 5.63 1.79
CA ARG A 40 -6.50 6.87 1.88
C ARG A 40 -7.06 7.96 0.94
N ALA A 41 -7.31 7.64 -0.33
CA ALA A 41 -7.92 8.59 -1.27
C ALA A 41 -9.34 8.99 -0.83
N ALA A 42 -10.15 8.03 -0.41
CA ALA A 42 -11.50 8.28 0.07
C ALA A 42 -11.49 9.18 1.32
N ALA A 43 -10.56 9.00 2.25
CA ALA A 43 -10.43 9.87 3.41
C ALA A 43 -10.09 11.32 3.03
N VAL A 44 -9.25 11.52 2.01
CA VAL A 44 -8.95 12.86 1.46
C VAL A 44 -10.20 13.47 0.85
N TYR A 45 -10.93 12.72 0.02
CA TYR A 45 -12.21 13.18 -0.55
C TYR A 45 -13.21 13.62 0.53
N VAL A 46 -13.40 12.80 1.57
CA VAL A 46 -14.30 13.13 2.69
C VAL A 46 -13.84 14.39 3.41
N ALA A 47 -12.53 14.55 3.64
CA ALA A 47 -11.99 15.76 4.29
C ALA A 47 -12.15 17.03 3.43
N GLU A 48 -12.03 16.91 2.10
CA GLU A 48 -12.13 18.04 1.17
C GLU A 48 -13.59 18.45 0.90
N THR A 49 -14.52 17.49 0.89
CA THR A 49 -15.87 17.70 0.34
C THR A 49 -17.00 17.43 1.34
N GLY A 50 -16.74 16.67 2.40
CA GLY A 50 -17.79 16.14 3.29
C GLY A 50 -18.62 15.00 2.70
N GLY A 51 -18.21 14.44 1.54
CA GLY A 51 -18.87 13.27 0.92
C GLY A 51 -18.71 11.98 1.72
N ALA A 52 -19.12 10.85 1.15
CA ALA A 52 -19.03 9.53 1.78
C ALA A 52 -17.88 8.70 1.20
N LEU A 53 -17.32 7.79 2.01
CA LEU A 53 -16.29 6.84 1.55
C LEU A 53 -16.78 5.93 0.41
N THR A 54 -18.08 5.65 0.38
CA THR A 54 -18.74 4.81 -0.64
C THR A 54 -18.90 5.50 -1.98
N ASP A 55 -18.60 6.80 -2.08
CA ASP A 55 -18.70 7.56 -3.33
C ASP A 55 -17.49 7.32 -4.25
N CYS A 56 -16.54 6.49 -3.83
CA CYS A 56 -15.27 6.24 -4.51
C CYS A 56 -15.24 4.90 -5.24
N ILE A 57 -14.71 4.93 -6.47
CA ILE A 57 -14.42 3.75 -7.29
C ILE A 57 -12.94 3.81 -7.69
N ALA A 58 -12.25 2.68 -7.57
CA ALA A 58 -10.86 2.56 -7.94
C ALA A 58 -10.69 1.67 -9.17
N VAL A 59 -9.75 2.04 -10.03
CA VAL A 59 -9.31 1.25 -11.17
C VAL A 59 -7.79 1.14 -11.19
N PRO A 60 -7.21 0.06 -11.76
CA PRO A 60 -5.78 -0.02 -11.98
C PRO A 60 -5.26 1.18 -12.77
N GLY A 61 -4.10 1.70 -12.38
CA GLY A 61 -3.42 2.74 -13.15
C GLY A 61 -2.93 2.20 -14.50
N GLY A 62 -3.06 3.00 -15.55
CA GLY A 62 -2.62 2.62 -16.90
C GLY A 62 -1.11 2.76 -17.13
N ARG A 63 -0.38 3.36 -16.19
CA ARG A 63 1.04 3.74 -16.37
C ARG A 63 1.75 4.00 -15.05
N GLU A 64 3.06 3.75 -15.01
CA GLU A 64 3.91 4.13 -13.89
C GLU A 64 4.03 5.67 -13.77
N PRO A 65 4.14 6.23 -12.54
CA PRO A 65 4.14 5.53 -11.25
C PRO A 65 2.74 5.29 -10.66
N VAL A 66 1.67 5.48 -11.44
CA VAL A 66 0.28 5.34 -10.97
C VAL A 66 -0.06 3.87 -10.83
N TRP A 67 -0.24 3.44 -9.58
CA TRP A 67 -0.71 2.10 -9.28
C TRP A 67 -2.24 2.01 -9.34
N LEU A 68 -2.93 3.00 -8.77
CA LEU A 68 -4.39 3.07 -8.74
C LEU A 68 -4.85 4.49 -9.08
N MET A 69 -5.95 4.57 -9.84
CA MET A 69 -6.72 5.79 -10.03
C MET A 69 -8.03 5.66 -9.28
N VAL A 70 -8.23 6.50 -8.26
CA VAL A 70 -9.47 6.53 -7.47
C VAL A 70 -10.29 7.74 -7.89
N SER A 71 -11.52 7.50 -8.34
CA SER A 71 -12.50 8.54 -8.69
C SER A 71 -13.60 8.56 -7.65
N CYS A 72 -13.86 9.72 -7.03
CA CYS A 72 -14.90 9.89 -6.02
C CYS A 72 -15.92 10.94 -6.46
N GLY A 73 -17.20 10.71 -6.15
CA GLY A 73 -18.31 11.59 -6.51
C GLY A 73 -18.70 11.49 -7.98
N THR A 74 -19.55 12.42 -8.44
CA THR A 74 -20.07 12.44 -9.82
C THR A 74 -20.20 13.87 -10.34
N GLY A 75 -20.33 14.02 -11.66
CA GLY A 75 -20.59 15.33 -12.28
C GLY A 75 -19.51 16.36 -11.99
N GLN A 76 -19.91 17.54 -11.50
CA GLN A 76 -19.00 18.64 -11.18
C GLN A 76 -18.18 18.40 -9.89
N ASP A 77 -18.62 17.47 -9.04
CA ASP A 77 -17.94 17.12 -7.79
C ASP A 77 -16.97 15.94 -7.94
N LEU A 78 -16.78 15.45 -9.17
CA LEU A 78 -15.86 14.35 -9.46
C LEU A 78 -14.41 14.73 -9.10
N ARG A 79 -13.82 14.01 -8.15
CA ARG A 79 -12.40 14.13 -7.78
C ARG A 79 -11.64 12.87 -8.16
N ARG A 80 -10.43 13.03 -8.69
CA ARG A 80 -9.54 11.94 -9.07
C ARG A 80 -8.24 12.00 -8.29
N TYR A 81 -7.83 10.86 -7.74
CA TYR A 81 -6.66 10.73 -6.90
C TYR A 81 -5.78 9.61 -7.45
N ALA A 82 -4.60 9.97 -7.95
CA ALA A 82 -3.62 9.00 -8.42
C ALA A 82 -2.77 8.55 -7.24
N ILE A 83 -2.65 7.24 -7.06
CA ILE A 83 -1.89 6.64 -5.96
C ILE A 83 -0.79 5.75 -6.50
N THR A 84 0.41 5.91 -5.96
CA THR A 84 1.56 5.02 -6.20
C THR A 84 1.49 3.76 -5.33
N ARG A 85 2.28 2.73 -5.68
CA ARG A 85 2.38 1.47 -4.91
C ARG A 85 2.82 1.64 -3.44
N ASN A 86 3.46 2.76 -3.10
CA ASN A 86 3.85 3.09 -1.72
C ASN A 86 2.89 4.06 -1.01
N GLY A 87 1.84 4.56 -1.67
CA GLY A 87 0.78 5.34 -1.03
C GLY A 87 0.89 6.84 -1.12
N ALA A 88 1.83 7.31 -1.94
CA ALA A 88 1.88 8.71 -2.28
C ALA A 88 0.70 9.06 -3.20
N LEU A 89 0.03 10.17 -2.88
CA LEU A 89 -0.93 10.79 -3.77
C LEU A 89 -0.17 11.67 -4.75
N ILE A 90 -0.45 11.49 -6.04
CA ILE A 90 0.10 12.29 -7.13
C ILE A 90 -0.97 13.31 -7.52
N ASP A 91 -0.58 14.58 -7.63
CA ASP A 91 -1.44 15.61 -8.20
C ASP A 91 -1.78 15.24 -9.66
N PRO A 92 -3.07 15.05 -10.01
CA PRO A 92 -3.50 14.77 -11.37
C PRO A 92 -3.00 15.80 -12.39
N GLY A 93 -2.84 17.07 -11.99
CA GLY A 93 -2.34 18.14 -12.85
C GLY A 93 -0.85 18.01 -13.19
N GLN A 94 -0.10 17.22 -12.42
CA GLN A 94 1.32 16.92 -12.67
C GLN A 94 1.53 15.64 -13.47
N LEU A 95 0.47 14.86 -13.74
CA LEU A 95 0.58 13.70 -14.61
C LEU A 95 0.65 14.16 -16.08
N PRO A 96 1.68 13.75 -16.86
CA PRO A 96 1.67 13.93 -18.30
C PRO A 96 0.35 13.43 -18.91
N PRO A 97 -0.16 14.02 -20.01
CA PRO A 97 -1.39 13.55 -20.65
C PRO A 97 -1.29 12.06 -21.01
N GLU A 98 -2.39 11.33 -20.85
CA GLU A 98 -2.46 9.92 -21.23
C GLU A 98 -2.42 9.83 -22.76
N THR A 99 -1.39 9.17 -23.30
CA THR A 99 -1.20 8.93 -24.74
C THR A 99 -1.94 7.68 -25.19
#